data_AF-B0PDR2-F1
#
_entry.id   AF-B0PDR2-F1
#
_cell.length_a   1.000
_cell.length_b   1.000
_cell.length_c   1.000
_cell.angle_alpha   90.00
_cell.angle_beta   90.00
_cell.angle_gamma   90.00
#
_symmetry.space_group_name_H-M   'P 1'
#
loop_
_entity.id
_entity.type
_entity.pdbx_description
1 polymer ?
#
loop_
_entity_poly.entity_id
_entity_poly.type
_entity_poly.pdbx_seq_one_letter_code
_entity_poly.pdbx_strand_id
1 'polypeptide(L)'
;MRKLFKLLLTTAVAALAAAALAAPAFASGLRYVAEGYDSQFLLDPDQVEVVQVINRDLHASYWVTGPDDLAAVIGAVNSVSYETGITEQPEEEGLRLLHIRMKDGATYNYWCHSNILMVDDVKYAHAQQVEKLYTAMAACEQNYPANIEWLGYMNPYRVTKMELLHDGQKAVYESKLSATNREAILDITRKLKTVKVSSVHGFYPKDQIATPSSGPERNYAIRLTFEDGKEFYDIYILGDRIDIAVDSIPEGLSYTSGDASLLKLLTDALDAKI
;
A
#
# COMPACT_ATOMS: atom_id res chain seq x y z
N MET A 1 34.87 -1.85 -9.70
CA MET A 1 33.51 -2.41 -9.43
C MET A 1 33.22 -2.30 -7.95
N ARG A 2 31.99 -1.88 -7.62
CA ARG A 2 31.36 -1.78 -6.28
C ARG A 2 31.95 -0.75 -5.31
N LYS A 3 31.34 0.44 -5.27
CA LYS A 3 31.11 1.28 -4.08
C LYS A 3 30.40 2.58 -4.51
N LEU A 4 29.11 2.53 -4.81
CA LEU A 4 28.27 3.74 -4.95
C LEU A 4 26.75 3.45 -4.94
N PHE A 5 26.30 2.46 -4.17
CA PHE A 5 24.89 2.02 -4.14
C PHE A 5 24.25 2.07 -2.73
N LYS A 6 24.83 2.82 -1.79
CA LYS A 6 24.38 2.86 -0.38
C LYS A 6 23.78 4.19 0.10
N LEU A 7 23.49 5.13 -0.79
CA LEU A 7 23.04 6.48 -0.39
C LEU A 7 21.77 6.98 -1.09
N LEU A 8 21.02 6.12 -1.79
CA LEU A 8 19.83 6.53 -2.54
C LEU A 8 18.49 5.95 -2.00
N LEU A 9 18.51 4.93 -1.14
CA LEU A 9 17.28 4.32 -0.65
C LEU A 9 16.66 5.05 0.57
N THR A 10 17.45 5.73 1.40
CA THR A 10 16.94 6.40 2.60
C THR A 10 16.03 7.60 2.31
N THR A 11 16.15 8.21 1.14
CA THR A 11 15.28 9.33 0.75
C THR A 11 13.94 8.89 0.16
N ALA A 12 13.82 7.66 -0.36
CA ALA A 12 12.57 7.15 -0.91
C ALA A 12 11.58 6.69 0.18
N VAL A 13 12.10 6.15 1.30
CA VAL A 13 11.28 5.70 2.45
C VAL A 13 10.53 6.86 3.10
N ALA A 14 11.17 8.04 3.19
CA ALA A 14 10.54 9.24 3.72
C ALA A 14 9.48 9.84 2.78
N ALA A 15 9.60 9.64 1.46
CA ALA A 15 8.68 10.24 0.48
C ALA A 15 7.32 9.53 0.41
N LEU A 16 7.29 8.19 0.49
CA LEU A 16 6.03 7.43 0.53
C LEU A 16 5.34 7.50 1.90
N ALA A 17 6.13 7.62 2.98
CA ALA A 17 5.62 7.95 4.32
C ALA A 17 5.11 9.40 4.41
N ALA A 18 5.71 10.35 3.67
CA ALA A 18 5.24 11.73 3.58
C ALA A 18 3.93 11.88 2.80
N ALA A 19 3.56 10.91 1.97
CA ALA A 19 2.20 10.86 1.44
C ALA A 19 1.17 10.62 2.55
N ALA A 20 1.52 10.22 3.78
CA ALA A 20 0.59 10.10 4.91
C ALA A 20 0.23 11.44 5.60
N LEU A 21 0.69 12.59 5.10
CA LEU A 21 0.47 13.87 5.78
C LEU A 21 -0.87 14.54 5.42
N ALA A 22 -1.70 14.66 6.46
CA ALA A 22 -2.91 15.45 6.68
C ALA A 22 -4.26 14.73 6.51
N ALA A 23 -4.63 13.93 7.53
CA ALA A 23 -6.04 13.71 7.87
C ALA A 23 -6.67 15.02 8.39
N PRO A 24 -7.94 15.33 8.06
CA PRO A 24 -8.67 16.39 8.76
C PRO A 24 -8.87 15.96 10.23
N ALA A 25 -8.44 16.82 11.16
CA ALA A 25 -8.66 16.61 12.58
C ALA A 25 -10.16 16.57 12.89
N PHE A 26 -10.69 15.39 13.20
CA PHE A 26 -12.05 15.23 13.74
C PHE A 26 -12.05 14.36 14.99
N ALA A 27 -12.48 14.99 16.09
CA ALA A 27 -12.89 14.46 17.39
C ALA A 27 -12.06 13.31 17.98
N SER A 28 -11.04 13.69 18.76
CA SER A 28 -10.40 12.83 19.74
C SER A 28 -11.42 12.34 20.79
N GLY A 29 -11.94 11.12 20.59
CA GLY A 29 -12.42 10.32 21.70
C GLY A 29 -11.23 10.03 22.63
N LEU A 30 -11.19 10.69 23.79
CA LEU A 30 -10.17 10.47 24.82
C LEU A 30 -10.07 8.96 25.16
N ARG A 31 -9.09 8.27 24.58
CA ARG A 31 -8.61 6.99 25.11
C ARG A 31 -7.70 7.33 26.28
N TYR A 32 -8.03 6.80 27.45
CA TYR A 32 -7.23 6.98 28.66
C TYR A 32 -5.85 6.38 28.39
N VAL A 33 -4.85 7.24 28.21
CA VAL A 33 -3.45 6.83 28.06
C VAL A 33 -2.95 6.50 29.47
N ALA A 34 -2.90 5.22 29.81
CA ALA A 34 -2.15 4.78 30.98
C ALA A 34 -0.68 5.16 30.77
N GLU A 35 -0.02 5.70 31.80
CA GLU A 35 1.41 6.04 31.74
C GLU A 35 2.21 4.85 31.19
N GLY A 36 2.91 5.05 30.06
CA GLY A 36 3.73 4.03 29.41
C GLY A 36 3.17 3.41 28.11
N TYR A 37 1.91 3.67 27.75
CA TYR A 37 1.33 3.19 26.48
C TYR A 37 1.12 4.35 25.50
N ASP A 38 1.69 4.25 24.30
CA ASP A 38 1.43 5.24 23.26
C ASP A 38 0.11 4.92 22.54
N SER A 39 -0.69 5.96 22.29
CA SER A 39 -1.98 5.89 21.63
C SER A 39 -1.94 5.19 20.27
N GLN A 40 -0.79 5.21 19.59
CA GLN A 40 -0.58 4.50 18.33
C GLN A 40 -0.59 2.97 18.47
N PHE A 41 -0.48 2.43 19.69
CA PHE A 41 -0.59 0.99 19.97
C PHE A 41 -1.90 0.64 20.70
N LEU A 42 -2.88 1.55 20.68
CA LEU A 42 -4.20 1.31 21.27
C LEU A 42 -5.24 1.32 20.16
N LEU A 43 -5.15 0.34 19.26
CA LEU A 43 -6.06 0.20 18.12
C LEU A 43 -7.32 -0.56 18.53
N ASP A 44 -8.49 -0.05 18.13
CA ASP A 44 -9.75 -0.79 18.28
C ASP A 44 -10.04 -1.57 17.00
N PRO A 45 -10.09 -2.91 17.06
CA PRO A 45 -10.37 -3.76 15.89
C PRO A 45 -11.64 -3.35 15.15
N ASP A 46 -12.68 -2.87 15.86
CA ASP A 46 -13.96 -2.50 15.26
C ASP A 46 -13.88 -1.19 14.45
N GLN A 47 -12.84 -0.39 14.69
CA GLN A 47 -12.57 0.85 13.95
C GLN A 47 -11.57 0.65 12.81
N VAL A 48 -11.00 -0.55 12.65
CA VAL A 48 -10.09 -0.85 11.55
C VAL A 48 -10.88 -1.02 10.24
N GLU A 49 -10.42 -0.37 9.18
CA GLU A 49 -10.96 -0.50 7.83
C GLU A 49 -10.08 -1.44 6.98
N VAL A 50 -8.76 -1.26 7.04
CA VAL A 50 -7.80 -2.02 6.22
C VAL A 50 -6.60 -2.41 7.06
N VAL A 51 -6.16 -3.66 6.90
CA VAL A 51 -4.86 -4.16 7.39
C VAL A 51 -4.11 -4.77 6.22
N GLN A 52 -2.87 -4.35 6.04
CA GLN A 52 -2.00 -4.86 5.00
C GLN A 52 -0.60 -5.12 5.52
N VAL A 53 -0.08 -6.29 5.19
CA VAL A 53 1.33 -6.60 5.36
C VAL A 53 2.01 -6.34 4.02
N ILE A 54 3.09 -5.58 4.02
CA ILE A 54 3.85 -5.23 2.82
C ILE A 54 5.26 -5.77 2.99
N ASN A 55 5.62 -6.66 2.06
CA ASN A 55 6.94 -7.24 1.98
C ASN A 55 7.68 -6.56 0.83
N ARG A 56 8.64 -5.69 1.16
CA ARG A 56 9.36 -4.94 0.14
C ARG A 56 10.34 -5.81 -0.63
N ASP A 57 10.93 -6.83 -0.02
CA ASP A 57 11.84 -7.73 -0.73
C ASP A 57 11.14 -8.47 -1.87
N LEU A 58 9.87 -8.81 -1.64
CA LEU A 58 9.00 -9.45 -2.64
C LEU A 58 8.23 -8.44 -3.51
N HIS A 59 8.30 -7.15 -3.19
CA HIS A 59 7.45 -6.10 -3.74
C HIS A 59 5.98 -6.49 -3.81
N ALA A 60 5.47 -7.01 -2.70
CA ALA A 60 4.10 -7.52 -2.59
C ALA A 60 3.38 -6.94 -1.37
N SER A 61 2.07 -6.71 -1.54
CA SER A 61 1.15 -6.38 -0.44
C SER A 61 0.21 -7.55 -0.19
N TYR A 62 -0.15 -7.79 1.06
CA TYR A 62 -1.03 -8.88 1.49
C TYR A 62 -2.19 -8.29 2.29
N TRP A 63 -3.37 -8.26 1.67
CA TRP A 63 -4.57 -7.72 2.32
C TRP A 63 -5.18 -8.76 3.26
N VAL A 64 -5.10 -8.48 4.56
CA VAL A 64 -5.68 -9.29 5.62
C VAL A 64 -7.18 -9.07 5.64
N THR A 65 -7.94 -10.09 5.26
CA THR A 65 -9.41 -10.03 5.14
C THR A 65 -10.15 -10.97 6.09
N GLY A 66 -9.45 -11.96 6.66
CA GLY A 66 -9.99 -12.87 7.66
C GLY A 66 -10.10 -12.18 9.03
N PRO A 67 -11.24 -12.32 9.74
CA PRO A 67 -11.46 -11.66 11.03
C PRO A 67 -10.50 -12.15 12.12
N ASP A 68 -10.16 -13.44 12.13
CA ASP A 68 -9.27 -14.01 13.14
C ASP A 68 -7.82 -13.51 12.98
N ASP A 69 -7.31 -13.46 11.74
CA ASP A 69 -5.99 -12.92 11.44
C ASP A 69 -5.92 -11.41 11.72
N LEU A 70 -6.98 -10.67 11.40
CA LEU A 70 -7.09 -9.26 11.74
C LEU A 70 -7.02 -9.06 13.25
N ALA A 71 -7.80 -9.81 14.02
CA ALA A 71 -7.77 -9.74 15.48
C ALA A 71 -6.40 -10.13 16.05
N ALA A 72 -5.73 -11.13 15.47
CA ALA A 72 -4.39 -11.55 15.88
C ALA A 72 -3.34 -10.46 15.62
N VAL A 73 -3.36 -9.83 14.44
CA VAL A 73 -2.45 -8.73 14.09
C VAL A 73 -2.68 -7.52 14.99
N ILE A 74 -3.94 -7.09 15.16
CA ILE A 74 -4.27 -5.93 16.01
C ILE A 74 -3.94 -6.23 17.48
N GLY A 75 -4.24 -7.43 17.96
CA GLY A 75 -3.87 -7.86 19.32
C GLY A 75 -2.37 -7.88 19.54
N ALA A 76 -1.58 -8.29 18.53
CA ALA A 76 -0.12 -8.26 18.59
C ALA A 76 0.42 -6.83 18.64
N VAL A 77 -0.10 -5.92 17.80
CA VAL A 77 0.24 -4.48 17.85
C VAL A 77 -0.06 -3.92 19.24
N ASN A 78 -1.27 -4.16 19.77
CA ASN A 78 -1.68 -3.62 21.06
C ASN A 78 -0.92 -4.19 22.26
N SER A 79 -0.14 -5.26 22.07
CA SER A 79 0.70 -5.83 23.11
C SER A 79 2.10 -5.21 23.20
N VAL A 80 2.48 -4.39 22.21
CA VAL A 80 3.79 -3.73 22.18
C VAL A 80 3.82 -2.56 23.17
N SER A 81 4.91 -2.45 23.91
CA SER A 81 5.21 -1.37 24.86
C SER A 81 6.54 -0.72 24.51
N TYR A 82 6.66 0.59 24.72
CA TYR A 82 7.88 1.33 24.38
C TYR A 82 9.09 0.88 25.20
N GLU A 83 10.22 0.65 24.53
CA GLU A 83 11.49 0.28 25.14
C GLU A 83 12.59 1.30 24.80
N THR A 84 13.41 1.64 25.79
CA THR A 84 14.57 2.53 25.63
C THR A 84 15.87 1.74 25.50
N GLY A 85 16.88 2.32 24.84
CA GLY A 85 18.22 1.72 24.79
C GLY A 85 18.37 0.61 23.75
N ILE A 86 17.49 0.56 22.76
CA ILE A 86 17.54 -0.39 21.64
C ILE A 86 18.78 -0.09 20.78
N THR A 87 19.66 -1.09 20.65
CA THR A 87 20.93 -0.97 19.91
C THR A 87 20.92 -1.70 18.57
N GLU A 88 19.98 -2.63 18.43
CA GLU A 88 19.67 -3.42 17.25
C GLU A 88 19.47 -2.50 16.05
N GLN A 89 19.96 -2.93 14.89
CA GLN A 89 19.71 -2.24 13.63
C GLN A 89 18.69 -3.04 12.84
N PRO A 90 17.76 -2.36 12.13
CA PRO A 90 16.89 -3.05 11.20
C PRO A 90 17.75 -3.68 10.10
N GLU A 91 17.55 -4.97 9.87
CA GLU A 91 18.01 -5.62 8.65
C GLU A 91 16.97 -5.33 7.56
N GLU A 92 17.41 -5.00 6.34
CA GLU A 92 16.49 -4.78 5.22
C GLU A 92 15.81 -6.09 4.81
N GLU A 93 16.59 -7.19 4.81
CA GLU A 93 16.08 -8.51 4.48
C GLU A 93 15.08 -8.97 5.55
N GLY A 94 13.87 -9.32 5.12
CA GLY A 94 12.80 -9.75 6.03
C GLY A 94 12.11 -8.60 6.76
N LEU A 95 12.46 -7.34 6.49
CA LEU A 95 11.73 -6.18 7.01
C LEU A 95 10.37 -6.10 6.33
N ARG A 96 9.32 -6.06 7.14
CA ARG A 96 7.94 -5.92 6.68
C ARG A 96 7.35 -4.62 7.18
N LEU A 97 6.49 -4.02 6.38
CA LEU A 97 5.63 -2.95 6.84
C LEU A 97 4.24 -3.48 7.14
N LEU A 98 3.73 -3.20 8.34
CA LEU A 98 2.31 -3.31 8.65
C LEU A 98 1.66 -1.95 8.44
N HIS A 99 0.78 -1.86 7.46
CA HIS A 99 -0.04 -0.69 7.19
C HIS A 99 -1.47 -0.94 7.69
N ILE A 100 -1.96 -0.07 8.58
CA ILE A 100 -3.32 -0.11 9.11
C ILE A 100 -4.02 1.21 8.79
N ARG A 101 -5.24 1.13 8.26
CA ARG A 101 -6.13 2.28 8.09
C ARG A 101 -7.39 2.09 8.90
N MET A 102 -7.76 3.12 9.64
CA MET A 102 -8.98 3.20 10.44
C MET A 102 -10.13 3.79 9.63
N LYS A 103 -11.37 3.54 10.06
CA LYS A 103 -12.59 4.04 9.41
C LYS A 103 -12.71 5.57 9.41
N ASP A 104 -12.06 6.25 10.35
CA ASP A 104 -11.96 7.71 10.40
C ASP A 104 -10.89 8.28 9.44
N GLY A 105 -10.13 7.42 8.77
CA GLY A 105 -9.06 7.77 7.86
C GLY A 105 -7.66 7.84 8.48
N ALA A 106 -7.52 7.64 9.79
CA ALA A 106 -6.20 7.56 10.44
C ALA A 106 -5.41 6.37 9.89
N THR A 107 -4.10 6.55 9.73
CA THR A 107 -3.19 5.51 9.22
C THR A 107 -2.04 5.29 10.17
N TYR A 108 -1.68 4.03 10.38
CA TYR A 108 -0.56 3.61 11.20
C TYR A 108 0.37 2.71 10.40
N ASN A 109 1.67 2.96 10.53
CA ASN A 109 2.73 2.25 9.80
C ASN A 109 3.73 1.71 10.81
N TYR A 110 3.91 0.39 10.83
CA TYR A 110 4.87 -0.28 11.71
C TYR A 110 5.87 -1.08 10.88
N TRP A 111 7.13 -0.69 10.92
CA TRP A 111 8.21 -1.42 10.28
C TRP A 111 8.71 -2.50 11.25
N CYS A 112 8.40 -3.76 10.94
CA CYS A 112 8.67 -4.89 11.80
C CYS A 112 9.66 -5.86 11.15
N HIS A 113 10.76 -6.10 11.85
CA HIS A 113 11.68 -7.20 11.59
C HIS A 113 11.64 -8.16 12.80
N SER A 114 12.21 -9.36 12.66
CA SER A 114 12.21 -10.38 13.72
C SER A 114 12.87 -9.92 15.03
N ASN A 115 13.74 -8.90 14.97
CA ASN A 115 14.50 -8.39 16.11
C ASN A 115 14.13 -6.95 16.53
N ILE A 116 13.33 -6.22 15.75
CA ILE A 116 13.04 -4.81 16.00
C ILE A 116 11.70 -4.36 15.42
N LEU A 117 11.03 -3.46 16.12
CA LEU A 117 9.91 -2.67 15.62
C LEU A 117 10.31 -1.21 15.55
N MET A 118 10.00 -0.57 14.42
CA MET A 118 10.15 0.86 14.25
C MET A 118 8.80 1.48 13.87
N VAL A 119 8.55 2.66 14.40
CA VAL A 119 7.47 3.52 13.93
C VAL A 119 8.11 4.81 13.46
N ASP A 120 7.85 5.16 12.20
CA ASP A 120 8.65 6.13 11.45
C ASP A 120 10.15 5.79 11.56
N ASP A 121 10.97 6.68 12.11
CA ASP A 121 12.40 6.49 12.33
C ASP A 121 12.77 6.14 13.79
N VAL A 122 11.77 5.84 14.64
CA VAL A 122 11.96 5.56 16.06
C VAL A 122 11.92 4.06 16.32
N LYS A 123 13.02 3.54 16.89
CA LYS A 123 13.10 2.17 17.40
C LYS A 123 12.22 2.06 18.65
N TYR A 124 11.26 1.16 18.62
CA TYR A 124 10.19 1.11 19.61
C TYR A 124 10.26 -0.11 20.52
N ALA A 125 10.58 -1.29 19.98
CA ALA A 125 10.68 -2.53 20.74
C ALA A 125 11.68 -3.53 20.13
N HIS A 126 12.26 -4.41 20.95
CA HIS A 126 13.20 -5.44 20.54
C HIS A 126 12.56 -6.84 20.37
N ALA A 127 13.35 -7.82 19.91
CA ALA A 127 12.96 -9.19 19.54
C ALA A 127 11.82 -9.81 20.39
N GLN A 128 11.96 -9.83 21.72
CA GLN A 128 10.99 -10.48 22.62
C GLN A 128 9.56 -9.90 22.52
N GLN A 129 9.42 -8.58 22.31
CA GLN A 129 8.11 -7.94 22.17
C GLN A 129 7.55 -8.04 20.76
N VAL A 130 8.43 -8.14 19.75
CA VAL A 130 8.02 -8.10 18.33
C VAL A 130 7.76 -9.48 17.75
N GLU A 131 8.20 -10.56 18.40
CA GLU A 131 8.02 -11.94 17.94
C GLU A 131 6.58 -12.26 17.54
N LYS A 132 5.60 -11.88 18.37
CA LYS A 132 4.17 -12.12 18.10
C LYS A 132 3.70 -11.38 16.86
N LEU A 133 4.08 -10.11 16.74
CA LEU A 133 3.71 -9.27 15.60
C LEU A 133 4.33 -9.79 14.31
N TYR A 134 5.64 -10.06 14.34
CA TYR A 134 6.38 -10.58 13.20
C TYR A 134 5.82 -11.93 12.73
N THR A 135 5.49 -12.83 13.67
CA THR A 135 4.88 -14.13 13.36
C THR A 135 3.48 -13.97 12.74
N ALA A 136 2.64 -13.08 13.29
CA ALA A 136 1.33 -12.80 12.73
C ALA A 136 1.41 -12.22 11.31
N MET A 137 2.37 -11.32 11.06
CA MET A 137 2.61 -10.77 9.74
C MET A 137 3.10 -11.82 8.75
N ALA A 138 4.04 -12.69 9.17
CA ALA A 138 4.52 -13.78 8.34
C ALA A 138 3.42 -14.81 8.01
N ALA A 139 2.50 -15.08 8.94
CA ALA A 139 1.34 -15.92 8.68
C ALA A 139 0.40 -15.28 7.64
N CYS A 140 0.20 -13.97 7.67
CA CYS A 140 -0.60 -13.26 6.67
C CYS A 140 0.00 -13.41 5.25
N GLU A 141 1.32 -13.33 5.11
CA GLU A 141 1.97 -13.55 3.80
C GLU A 141 1.74 -14.95 3.24
N GLN A 142 1.55 -15.96 4.10
CA GLN A 142 1.28 -17.34 3.72
C GLN A 142 -0.21 -17.57 3.42
N ASN A 143 -1.10 -16.93 4.18
CA ASN A 143 -2.53 -17.16 4.11
C ASN A 143 -3.22 -16.35 3.01
N TYR A 144 -2.69 -15.17 2.67
CA TYR A 144 -3.32 -14.27 1.71
C TYR A 144 -2.55 -14.23 0.38
N PRO A 145 -3.25 -14.19 -0.77
CA PRO A 145 -2.58 -14.05 -2.06
C PRO A 145 -2.05 -12.62 -2.24
N ALA A 146 -0.87 -12.52 -2.85
CA ALA A 146 -0.18 -11.27 -3.10
C ALA A 146 -0.98 -10.31 -4.00
N ASN A 147 -0.93 -9.03 -3.63
CA ASN A 147 -1.39 -7.87 -4.37
C ASN A 147 -0.19 -6.99 -4.75
N ILE A 148 -0.42 -6.04 -5.65
CA ILE A 148 0.55 -5.01 -6.04
C ILE A 148 0.97 -4.20 -4.81
N GLU A 149 2.27 -4.07 -4.56
CA GLU A 149 2.82 -3.41 -3.38
C GLU A 149 2.29 -1.98 -3.21
N TRP A 150 2.46 -1.12 -4.22
CA TRP A 150 2.16 0.30 -4.07
C TRP A 150 0.67 0.59 -3.92
N LEU A 151 -0.19 -0.27 -4.48
CA LEU A 151 -1.63 -0.21 -4.22
C LEU A 151 -1.98 -0.58 -2.77
N GLY A 152 -1.07 -1.22 -2.05
CA GLY A 152 -1.15 -1.43 -0.62
C GLY A 152 -1.33 -0.08 0.10
N TYR A 153 -0.30 0.75 0.02
CA TYR A 153 -0.24 2.09 0.61
C TYR A 153 -1.38 3.03 0.17
N MET A 154 -1.98 2.77 -0.99
CA MET A 154 -3.02 3.63 -1.55
C MET A 154 -4.23 3.77 -0.63
N ASN A 155 -4.54 5.02 -0.26
CA ASN A 155 -5.84 5.42 0.26
C ASN A 155 -6.77 5.87 -0.90
N PRO A 156 -7.80 5.07 -1.27
CA PRO A 156 -8.65 5.37 -2.41
C PRO A 156 -9.45 6.67 -2.22
N TYR A 157 -9.71 7.07 -0.97
CA TYR A 157 -10.47 8.28 -0.70
C TYR A 157 -9.70 9.56 -1.02
N ARG A 158 -8.37 9.49 -1.13
CA ARG A 158 -7.50 10.62 -1.49
C ARG A 158 -7.30 10.80 -2.99
N VAL A 159 -7.80 9.85 -3.80
CA VAL A 159 -7.83 10.00 -5.26
C VAL A 159 -8.89 11.03 -5.62
N THR A 160 -8.45 12.17 -6.18
CA THR A 160 -9.34 13.26 -6.58
C THR A 160 -9.67 13.24 -8.06
N LYS A 161 -8.84 12.61 -8.90
CA LYS A 161 -9.08 12.44 -10.34
C LYS A 161 -8.57 11.08 -10.83
N MET A 162 -9.27 10.52 -11.82
CA MET A 162 -8.90 9.32 -12.55
C MET A 162 -9.01 9.59 -14.06
N GLU A 163 -7.95 9.29 -14.80
CA GLU A 163 -7.95 9.31 -16.27
C GLU A 163 -7.79 7.87 -16.77
N LEU A 164 -8.68 7.46 -17.66
CA LEU A 164 -8.68 6.15 -18.31
C LEU A 164 -8.41 6.33 -19.80
N LEU A 165 -7.49 5.54 -20.34
CA LEU A 165 -7.21 5.46 -21.77
C LEU A 165 -7.24 4.00 -22.21
N HIS A 166 -7.95 3.73 -23.31
CA HIS A 166 -8.03 2.43 -23.96
C HIS A 166 -8.40 2.64 -25.43
N ASP A 167 -7.68 2.01 -26.36
CA ASP A 167 -7.95 2.08 -27.82
C ASP A 167 -8.20 3.49 -28.39
N GLY A 168 -7.45 4.48 -27.89
CA GLY A 168 -7.56 5.88 -28.30
C GLY A 168 -8.75 6.63 -27.71
N GLN A 169 -9.64 5.95 -27.00
CA GLN A 169 -10.68 6.56 -26.18
C GLN A 169 -10.07 7.06 -24.87
N LYS A 170 -10.64 8.16 -24.35
CA LYS A 170 -10.23 8.76 -23.08
C LYS A 170 -11.46 9.12 -22.27
N ALA A 171 -11.49 8.65 -21.03
CA ALA A 171 -12.47 9.08 -20.03
C ALA A 171 -11.76 9.76 -18.85
N VAL A 172 -12.38 10.81 -18.30
CA VAL A 172 -11.84 11.57 -17.17
C VAL A 172 -12.92 11.70 -16.12
N TYR A 173 -12.57 11.31 -14.90
CA TYR A 173 -13.43 11.38 -13.73
C TYR A 173 -12.76 12.27 -12.69
N GLU A 174 -13.46 13.33 -12.27
CA GLU A 174 -13.03 14.19 -11.18
C GLU A 174 -14.03 14.13 -10.04
N SER A 175 -13.52 13.82 -8.85
CA SER A 175 -14.31 13.60 -7.62
C SER A 175 -15.19 14.80 -7.23
N LYS A 176 -14.74 16.02 -7.52
CA LYS A 176 -15.45 17.26 -7.19
C LYS A 176 -16.59 17.58 -8.16
N LEU A 177 -16.63 16.94 -9.34
CA LEU A 177 -17.65 17.23 -10.35
C LEU A 177 -19.00 16.60 -10.03
N SER A 178 -19.02 15.37 -9.49
CA SER A 178 -20.27 14.69 -9.12
C SER A 178 -20.06 13.49 -8.19
N ALA A 179 -21.12 13.10 -7.48
CA ALA A 179 -21.14 11.87 -6.69
C ALA A 179 -20.94 10.62 -7.57
N THR A 180 -21.47 10.61 -8.80
CA THR A 180 -21.27 9.53 -9.77
C THR A 180 -19.79 9.37 -10.15
N ASN A 181 -19.08 10.48 -10.38
CA ASN A 181 -17.64 10.43 -10.66
C ASN A 181 -16.86 9.90 -9.45
N ARG A 182 -17.23 10.36 -8.24
CA ARG A 182 -16.62 9.86 -7.01
C ARG A 182 -16.80 8.35 -6.86
N GLU A 183 -18.00 7.83 -7.08
CA GLU A 183 -18.25 6.39 -7.01
C GLU A 183 -17.49 5.62 -8.08
N ALA A 184 -17.38 6.14 -9.31
CA ALA A 184 -16.58 5.52 -10.37
C ALA A 184 -15.09 5.40 -9.97
N ILE A 185 -14.52 6.45 -9.38
CA ILE A 185 -13.14 6.43 -8.86
C ILE A 185 -13.00 5.38 -7.74
N LEU A 186 -13.92 5.36 -6.78
CA LEU A 186 -13.86 4.42 -5.65
C LEU A 186 -14.05 2.97 -6.10
N ASP A 187 -14.89 2.70 -7.09
CA ASP A 187 -15.11 1.37 -7.62
C ASP A 187 -13.86 0.82 -8.33
N ILE A 188 -13.26 1.60 -9.23
CA ILE A 188 -12.04 1.19 -9.94
C ILE A 188 -10.86 1.02 -8.99
N THR A 189 -10.67 1.95 -8.04
CA THR A 189 -9.58 1.83 -7.05
C THR A 189 -9.77 0.62 -6.14
N ARG A 190 -11.00 0.28 -5.73
CA ARG A 190 -11.30 -0.95 -4.98
C ARG A 190 -10.94 -2.19 -5.79
N LYS A 191 -11.35 -2.25 -7.06
CA LYS A 191 -11.02 -3.38 -7.96
C LYS A 191 -9.53 -3.51 -8.20
N LEU A 192 -8.81 -2.41 -8.41
CA LEU A 192 -7.35 -2.38 -8.51
C LEU A 192 -6.68 -3.02 -7.28
N LYS A 193 -7.12 -2.66 -6.07
CA LYS A 193 -6.60 -3.26 -4.82
C LYS A 193 -6.91 -4.76 -4.68
N THR A 194 -7.90 -5.28 -5.39
CA THR A 194 -8.24 -6.72 -5.36
C THR A 194 -7.42 -7.56 -6.33
N VAL A 195 -6.76 -6.94 -7.32
CA VAL A 195 -5.97 -7.69 -8.32
C VAL A 195 -4.86 -8.48 -7.64
N LYS A 196 -4.83 -9.78 -7.93
CA LYS A 196 -3.80 -10.68 -7.46
C LYS A 196 -2.69 -10.79 -8.46
N VAL A 197 -1.47 -10.84 -7.96
CA VAL A 197 -0.24 -10.87 -8.77
C VAL A 197 0.64 -12.02 -8.34
N SER A 198 1.47 -12.48 -9.27
CA SER A 198 2.63 -13.32 -8.96
C SER A 198 3.73 -12.50 -8.28
N SER A 199 4.96 -13.02 -8.26
CA SER A 199 6.14 -12.22 -7.93
C SER A 199 6.34 -11.08 -8.93
N VAL A 200 6.88 -9.96 -8.45
CA VAL A 200 7.46 -8.93 -9.31
C VAL A 200 8.53 -9.57 -10.20
N HIS A 201 8.52 -9.27 -11.50
CA HIS A 201 9.50 -9.84 -12.43
C HIS A 201 10.28 -8.77 -13.20
N GLY A 202 10.03 -7.49 -12.94
CA GLY A 202 10.73 -6.40 -13.58
C GLY A 202 10.74 -5.13 -12.74
N PHE A 203 11.91 -4.50 -12.70
CA PHE A 203 12.11 -3.12 -12.27
C PHE A 203 12.52 -2.34 -13.51
N TYR A 204 11.86 -1.23 -13.76
CA TYR A 204 12.22 -0.36 -14.86
C TYR A 204 12.34 1.09 -14.36
N PRO A 205 13.26 1.88 -14.92
CA PRO A 205 13.26 3.33 -14.71
C PRO A 205 11.89 3.92 -15.07
N LYS A 206 11.33 4.81 -14.25
CA LYS A 206 9.99 5.38 -14.46
C LYS A 206 9.78 6.02 -15.85
N ASP A 207 10.83 6.52 -16.49
CA ASP A 207 10.80 7.06 -17.86
C ASP A 207 10.67 5.98 -18.95
N GLN A 208 10.77 4.70 -18.59
CA GLN A 208 10.63 3.54 -19.46
C GLN A 208 9.32 2.78 -19.26
N ILE A 209 8.36 3.31 -18.48
CA ILE A 209 7.03 2.71 -18.45
C ILE A 209 6.51 2.67 -19.88
N ALA A 210 6.10 1.50 -20.33
CA ALA A 210 5.51 1.34 -21.65
C ALA A 210 4.23 2.20 -21.72
N THR A 211 4.33 3.42 -22.23
CA THR A 211 3.16 4.12 -22.76
C THR A 211 2.55 3.21 -23.81
N PRO A 212 1.24 2.86 -23.72
CA PRO A 212 0.58 1.91 -24.61
C PRO A 212 0.95 2.17 -26.06
N SER A 213 1.89 1.39 -26.58
CA SER A 213 2.40 1.55 -27.94
C SER A 213 1.56 0.69 -28.86
N SER A 214 0.34 1.13 -29.17
CA SER A 214 -0.47 0.70 -30.32
C SER A 214 -0.40 -0.78 -30.71
N GLY A 215 -0.31 -1.68 -29.71
CA GLY A 215 -0.27 -3.12 -29.90
C GLY A 215 -1.68 -3.70 -29.82
N PRO A 216 -1.94 -4.86 -30.44
CA PRO A 216 -3.27 -5.49 -30.47
C PRO A 216 -3.74 -6.08 -29.13
N GLU A 217 -2.92 -5.99 -28.08
CA GLU A 217 -3.26 -6.42 -26.73
C GLU A 217 -4.09 -5.33 -26.05
N ARG A 218 -5.12 -5.71 -25.26
CA ARG A 218 -5.96 -4.75 -24.55
C ARG A 218 -5.08 -3.94 -23.60
N ASN A 219 -4.78 -2.72 -24.02
CA ASN A 219 -3.92 -1.83 -23.26
C ASN A 219 -4.81 -0.82 -22.56
N TYR A 220 -4.92 -0.92 -21.24
CA TYR A 220 -5.51 0.13 -20.42
C TYR A 220 -4.38 0.94 -19.80
N ALA A 221 -4.50 2.26 -19.84
CA ALA A 221 -3.71 3.16 -19.00
C ALA A 221 -4.65 3.88 -18.03
N ILE A 222 -4.31 3.82 -16.75
CA ILE A 222 -5.06 4.41 -15.64
C ILE A 222 -4.10 5.36 -14.94
N ARG A 223 -4.43 6.64 -14.92
CA ARG A 223 -3.76 7.63 -14.08
C ARG A 223 -4.67 8.00 -12.93
N LEU A 224 -4.22 7.74 -11.70
CA LEU A 224 -4.85 8.20 -10.47
C LEU A 224 -4.10 9.42 -9.96
N THR A 225 -4.82 10.51 -9.74
CA THR A 225 -4.28 11.74 -9.15
C THR A 225 -4.75 11.86 -7.71
N PHE A 226 -3.82 12.07 -6.79
CA PHE A 226 -4.08 12.22 -5.37
C PHE A 226 -4.04 13.69 -4.98
N GLU A 227 -4.99 14.09 -4.13
CA GLU A 227 -5.04 15.40 -3.49
C GLU A 227 -4.82 16.59 -4.43
N ASP A 228 -5.45 16.53 -5.61
CA ASP A 228 -5.37 17.57 -6.64
C ASP A 228 -3.97 17.79 -7.22
N GLY A 229 -3.18 16.70 -7.32
CA GLY A 229 -1.91 16.69 -8.06
C GLY A 229 -0.66 16.59 -7.21
N LYS A 230 -0.79 16.27 -5.91
CA LYS A 230 0.40 16.06 -5.05
C LYS A 230 1.15 14.77 -5.37
N GLU A 231 0.44 13.77 -5.87
CA GLU A 231 1.03 12.49 -6.25
C GLU A 231 0.19 11.85 -7.38
N PHE A 232 0.85 11.03 -8.19
CA PHE A 232 0.24 10.31 -9.31
C PHE A 232 0.64 8.84 -9.29
N TYR A 233 -0.34 7.98 -9.54
CA TYR A 233 -0.10 6.56 -9.78
C TYR A 233 -0.50 6.28 -11.22
N ASP A 234 0.45 5.82 -12.01
CA ASP A 234 0.24 5.39 -13.39
C ASP A 234 0.25 3.86 -13.42
N ILE A 235 -0.86 3.28 -13.86
CA ILE A 235 -1.08 1.84 -13.89
C ILE A 235 -1.41 1.44 -15.32
N TYR A 236 -0.76 0.41 -15.82
CA TYR A 236 -0.95 -0.11 -17.17
C TYR A 236 -1.30 -1.58 -17.10
N ILE A 237 -2.34 -1.98 -17.82
CA ILE A 237 -2.74 -3.38 -17.97
C ILE A 237 -2.51 -3.74 -19.43
N LEU A 238 -1.59 -4.68 -19.67
CA LEU A 238 -1.08 -5.08 -20.98
C LEU A 238 -1.26 -6.60 -21.10
N GLY A 239 -2.46 -7.04 -21.51
CA GLY A 239 -2.80 -8.47 -21.43
C GLY A 239 -2.88 -8.94 -19.98
N ASP A 240 -2.01 -9.89 -19.58
CA ASP A 240 -1.87 -10.37 -18.20
C ASP A 240 -0.78 -9.63 -17.40
N ARG A 241 0.00 -8.77 -18.05
CA ARG A 241 1.02 -7.94 -17.40
C ARG A 241 0.39 -6.68 -16.82
N ILE A 242 0.83 -6.32 -15.61
CA ILE A 242 0.42 -5.11 -14.92
C ILE A 242 1.66 -4.33 -14.50
N ASP A 243 1.77 -3.12 -15.01
CA ASP A 243 2.84 -2.19 -14.68
C ASP A 243 2.29 -1.08 -13.78
N ILE A 244 3.07 -0.65 -12.81
CA ILE A 244 2.73 0.49 -11.94
C ILE A 244 3.94 1.39 -11.76
N ALA A 245 3.69 2.70 -11.75
CA ALA A 245 4.65 3.73 -11.40
C ALA A 245 4.00 4.76 -10.47
N VAL A 246 4.76 5.23 -9.50
CA VAL A 246 4.34 6.27 -8.56
C VAL A 246 5.24 7.48 -8.74
N ASP A 247 4.65 8.68 -8.71
CA ASP A 247 5.39 9.89 -9.08
C ASP A 247 6.64 10.14 -8.23
N SER A 248 6.51 9.87 -6.93
CA SER A 248 7.53 10.05 -5.89
C SER A 248 8.66 8.98 -5.91
N ILE A 249 8.53 7.93 -6.73
CA ILE A 249 9.48 6.81 -6.81
C ILE A 249 10.15 6.80 -8.20
N PRO A 250 11.49 6.69 -8.28
CA PRO A 250 12.20 6.73 -9.56
C PRO A 250 12.07 5.44 -10.40
N GLU A 251 11.72 4.33 -9.79
CA GLU A 251 11.45 3.05 -10.46
C GLU A 251 9.93 2.83 -10.68
N GLY A 252 9.61 1.87 -11.55
CA GLY A 252 8.30 1.23 -11.63
C GLY A 252 8.39 -0.28 -11.46
N LEU A 253 7.26 -0.91 -11.15
CA LEU A 253 7.14 -2.34 -10.87
C LEU A 253 6.30 -3.02 -11.94
N SER A 254 6.74 -4.19 -12.37
CA SER A 254 6.04 -5.03 -13.34
C SER A 254 5.67 -6.39 -12.75
N TYR A 255 4.40 -6.76 -12.93
CA TYR A 255 3.79 -7.96 -12.40
C TYR A 255 3.11 -8.76 -13.50
N THR A 256 2.96 -10.07 -13.28
CA THR A 256 1.99 -10.89 -13.99
C THR A 256 0.77 -11.08 -13.10
N SER A 257 -0.42 -11.03 -13.69
CA SER A 257 -1.65 -11.34 -12.97
C SER A 257 -1.65 -12.79 -12.49
N GLY A 258 -1.92 -12.98 -11.20
CA GLY A 258 -2.06 -14.29 -10.57
C GLY A 258 -3.48 -14.84 -10.61
N ASP A 259 -4.47 -14.03 -11.02
CA ASP A 259 -5.87 -14.41 -11.10
C ASP A 259 -6.57 -13.72 -12.27
N ALA A 260 -6.77 -14.47 -13.36
CA ALA A 260 -7.41 -13.98 -14.57
C ALA A 260 -8.87 -13.55 -14.36
N SER A 261 -9.59 -14.12 -13.38
CA SER A 261 -10.98 -13.76 -13.11
C SER A 261 -11.06 -12.40 -12.43
N LEU A 262 -10.18 -12.14 -11.46
CA LEU A 262 -10.09 -10.83 -10.82
C LEU A 262 -9.57 -9.74 -11.77
N LEU A 263 -8.61 -10.08 -12.63
CA LEU A 263 -8.18 -9.18 -13.69
C LEU A 263 -9.33 -8.86 -14.65
N LYS A 264 -10.10 -9.87 -15.06
CA LYS A 264 -11.26 -9.68 -15.94
C LYS A 264 -12.32 -8.78 -15.30
N LEU A 265 -12.60 -8.96 -14.00
CA LEU A 265 -13.54 -8.10 -13.27
C LEU A 265 -13.10 -6.63 -13.26
N LEU A 266 -11.79 -6.37 -13.20
CA LEU A 266 -11.25 -5.02 -13.36
C LEU A 266 -11.41 -4.52 -14.80
N THR A 267 -11.01 -5.29 -15.81
CA THR A 267 -11.08 -4.84 -17.21
C THR A 267 -12.53 -4.61 -17.68
N ASP A 268 -13.46 -5.48 -17.30
CA ASP A 268 -14.90 -5.30 -17.60
C ASP A 268 -15.44 -4.00 -16.96
N ALA A 269 -14.96 -3.66 -15.76
CA ALA A 269 -15.34 -2.41 -15.11
C ALA A 269 -14.72 -1.18 -15.78
N LEU A 270 -13.50 -1.29 -16.32
CA LEU A 270 -12.86 -0.23 -17.11
C LEU A 270 -13.61 0.00 -18.43
N ASP A 271 -14.01 -1.08 -19.13
CA ASP A 271 -14.80 -1.01 -20.36
C ASP A 271 -16.13 -0.28 -20.14
N ALA A 272 -16.77 -0.49 -18.99
CA ALA A 272 -18.01 0.20 -18.64
C ALA A 272 -17.83 1.69 -18.29
N LYS A 273 -16.58 2.19 -18.29
CA LYS A 273 -16.19 3.55 -17.87
C LYS A 273 -15.45 4.31 -18.96
N ILE A 274 -15.22 3.74 -20.13
CA ILE A 274 -14.57 4.42 -21.26
C ILE A 274 -15.51 4.52 -22.46
#